data_AF-A0A2Z2H3K2-F1
#
_entry.id   AF-A0A2Z2H3K2-F1
#
_cell.length_a   1.000
_cell.length_b   1.000
_cell.length_c   1.000
_cell.angle_alpha   90.00
_cell.angle_beta   90.00
_cell.angle_gamma   90.00
#
_symmetry.space_group_name_H-M   'P 1'
#
loop_
_entity.id
_entity.type
_entity.pdbx_description
1 polymer ?
#
loop_
_entity_poly.entity_id
_entity_poly.type
_entity_poly.pdbx_seq_one_letter_code
_entity_poly.pdbx_strand_id
1 'polypeptide(L)'
;MMKVTIHYCTQCQWLLRAGWYAQELLSTFGESLEQVALAPGHGGHFEIVMVDDDQASSEVIWERKRDGGFPDIKELKRRVRDRLDPERDLGHIDR
;
A
#
# COMPACT_ATOMS: atom_id res chain seq x y z
N MET A 1 2.45 -15.02 4.47
CA MET A 1 1.25 -14.28 3.98
C MET A 1 1.56 -12.80 4.04
N MET A 2 1.04 -11.98 3.11
CA MET A 2 1.46 -10.58 3.00
C MET A 2 0.52 -9.63 3.73
N LYS A 3 1.10 -8.71 4.50
CA LYS A 3 0.43 -7.64 5.24
C LYS A 3 0.82 -6.29 4.66
N VAL A 4 -0.12 -5.37 4.53
CA VAL A 4 0.15 -3.97 4.15
C VAL A 4 -0.14 -3.06 5.34
N THR A 5 0.73 -2.08 5.60
CA THR A 5 0.47 -0.99 6.55
C THR A 5 0.58 0.34 5.83
N ILE A 6 -0.45 1.19 5.95
CA ILE A 6 -0.48 2.55 5.44
C ILE A 6 -0.33 3.50 6.62
N HIS A 7 0.87 4.06 6.79
CA HIS A 7 1.12 5.14 7.72
C HIS A 7 0.59 6.44 7.15
N TYR A 8 -0.16 7.22 7.94
CA TYR A 8 -0.73 8.48 7.48
C TYR A 8 -0.74 9.56 8.57
N CYS A 9 -0.45 10.80 8.17
CA CYS A 9 -0.54 11.96 9.03
C CYS A 9 -2.00 12.29 9.38
N THR A 10 -2.35 12.22 10.67
CA THR A 10 -3.70 12.54 11.18
C THR A 10 -4.00 14.03 11.10
N GLN A 11 -3.03 14.88 11.48
CA GLN A 11 -3.13 16.34 11.44
C GLN A 11 -3.31 16.89 10.01
N CYS A 12 -2.88 16.12 9.01
CA CYS A 12 -2.94 16.50 7.61
C CYS A 12 -4.27 16.10 6.94
N GLN A 13 -5.21 15.50 7.69
CA GLN A 13 -6.49 15.01 7.19
C GLN A 13 -6.37 13.97 6.06
N TRP A 14 -5.36 13.10 6.14
CA TRP A 14 -5.11 12.08 5.11
C TRP A 14 -5.77 10.72 5.37
N LEU A 15 -6.58 10.58 6.44
CA LEU A 15 -7.31 9.35 6.75
C LEU A 15 -8.14 8.87 5.55
N LEU A 16 -8.92 9.76 4.93
CA LEU A 16 -9.80 9.38 3.81
C LEU A 16 -9.01 8.85 2.62
N ARG A 17 -7.86 9.47 2.33
CA ARG A 17 -6.97 9.01 1.27
C ARG A 17 -6.36 7.64 1.60
N ALA A 18 -5.87 7.47 2.82
CA ALA A 18 -5.33 6.19 3.28
C ALA A 18 -6.38 5.08 3.25
N GLY A 19 -7.60 5.38 3.71
CA GLY A 19 -8.74 4.45 3.68
C GLY A 19 -9.18 4.08 2.26
N TRP A 20 -9.11 5.01 1.31
CA TRP A 20 -9.37 4.70 -0.10
C TRP A 20 -8.32 3.74 -0.67
N TYR A 21 -7.02 3.99 -0.44
CA TYR A 21 -5.97 3.05 -0.87
C TYR A 21 -6.16 1.66 -0.26
N ALA A 22 -6.52 1.58 1.03
CA ALA A 22 -6.79 0.29 1.67
C ALA A 22 -7.94 -0.48 1.00
N GLN A 23 -9.04 0.21 0.69
CA GLN A 23 -10.18 -0.38 -0.05
C GLN A 23 -9.77 -0.85 -1.45
N GLU A 24 -9.01 -0.04 -2.19
CA GLU A 24 -8.54 -0.40 -3.52
C GLU A 24 -7.63 -1.64 -3.52
N LEU A 25 -6.74 -1.75 -2.53
CA LEU A 25 -5.86 -2.90 -2.37
C LEU A 25 -6.65 -4.16 -2.01
N LEU A 26 -7.52 -4.08 -1.00
CA LEU A 26 -8.36 -5.21 -0.58
C LEU A 26 -9.31 -5.65 -1.71
N SER A 27 -9.89 -4.71 -2.45
CA SER A 27 -10.76 -5.02 -3.59
C SER A 27 -10.02 -5.67 -4.76
N THR A 28 -8.72 -5.40 -4.92
CA THR A 28 -7.93 -5.93 -6.03
C THR A 28 -7.32 -7.28 -5.68
N PHE A 29 -6.74 -7.39 -4.49
CA PHE A 29 -5.96 -8.57 -4.10
C PHE A 29 -6.74 -9.57 -3.27
N GLY A 30 -7.87 -9.18 -2.65
CA GLY A 30 -8.72 -10.07 -1.87
C GLY A 30 -7.92 -10.87 -0.84
N GLU A 31 -8.13 -12.18 -0.81
CA GLU A 31 -7.48 -13.11 0.12
C GLU A 31 -5.97 -13.27 -0.10
N SER A 32 -5.40 -12.73 -1.18
CA SER A 32 -3.94 -12.69 -1.36
C SER A 32 -3.26 -11.76 -0.36
N LEU A 33 -3.99 -10.79 0.21
CA LEU A 33 -3.52 -9.97 1.33
C LEU A 33 -4.21 -10.43 2.62
N GLU A 34 -3.42 -10.69 3.66
CA GLU A 34 -3.96 -11.07 4.96
C GLU A 34 -4.67 -9.89 5.64
N GLN A 35 -4.07 -8.70 5.54
CA GLN A 35 -4.63 -7.47 6.08
C GLN A 35 -4.06 -6.22 5.41
N VAL A 36 -4.84 -5.14 5.47
CA VAL A 36 -4.37 -3.78 5.23
C VAL A 36 -4.65 -2.94 6.47
N ALA A 37 -3.61 -2.54 7.18
CA ALA A 37 -3.70 -1.74 8.39
C ALA A 37 -3.56 -0.25 8.09
N LEU A 38 -4.33 0.59 8.80
CA LEU A 38 -4.19 2.04 8.78
C LEU A 38 -3.50 2.48 10.07
N ALA A 39 -2.28 3.00 9.96
CA ALA A 39 -1.46 3.40 11.10
C ALA A 39 -1.41 4.94 11.24
N PRO A 40 -2.02 5.52 12.30
CA PRO A 40 -1.95 6.95 12.57
C PRO A 40 -0.51 7.42 12.79
N GLY A 41 -0.15 8.57 12.24
CA GLY A 41 1.14 9.22 12.39
C GLY A 41 1.03 10.75 12.36
N HIS A 42 2.18 11.42 12.34
CA HIS A 42 2.29 12.88 12.43
C HIS A 42 3.34 13.42 11.43
N GLY A 43 3.55 14.75 11.39
CA GLY A 43 4.68 15.36 10.68
C GLY A 43 4.64 15.23 9.16
N GLY A 44 3.44 15.11 8.57
CA GLY A 44 3.30 14.88 7.12
C GLY A 44 3.87 13.55 6.67
N HIS A 45 3.97 12.55 7.56
CA HIS A 45 4.36 11.19 7.21
C HIS A 45 3.25 10.52 6.39
N PHE A 46 3.63 9.91 5.27
CA PHE A 46 2.77 9.00 4.53
C PHE A 46 3.65 7.93 3.87
N GLU A 47 3.44 6.68 4.24
CA GLU A 47 4.26 5.55 3.82
C GLU A 47 3.38 4.29 3.71
N ILE A 48 3.65 3.47 2.69
CA ILE A 48 3.00 2.18 2.48
C ILE A 48 4.08 1.11 2.57
N VAL A 49 3.93 0.21 3.53
CA VAL A 49 4.89 -0.85 3.84
C VAL A 49 4.22 -2.20 3.63
N MET A 50 4.92 -3.12 2.98
CA MET A 50 4.56 -4.54 2.90
C MET A 50 5.46 -5.36 3.80
N VAL A 51 4.89 -6.33 4.50
CA VAL A 51 5.58 -7.22 5.44
C VAL A 51 5.14 -8.65 5.19
N ASP A 52 6.09 -9.59 5.17
CA ASP A 52 5.79 -11.03 5.16
C ASP A 52 5.52 -11.55 6.58
N ASP A 53 4.76 -12.62 6.69
CA ASP A 53 4.22 -13.15 7.95
C ASP A 53 5.32 -13.56 8.95
N ASP A 54 6.45 -14.02 8.44
CA ASP A 54 7.66 -14.39 9.16
C ASP A 54 8.33 -13.17 9.85
N GLN A 55 7.86 -11.94 9.56
CA GLN A 55 8.48 -10.66 9.91
C GLN A 55 9.97 -10.54 9.50
N ALA A 56 10.45 -11.47 8.66
CA ALA A 56 11.83 -11.54 8.22
C ALA A 56 12.18 -10.46 7.20
N SER A 57 11.18 -9.94 6.47
CA SER A 57 11.37 -8.86 5.51
C SER A 57 10.22 -7.86 5.54
N SER A 58 10.56 -6.58 5.55
CA SER A 58 9.67 -5.46 5.31
C SER A 58 10.19 -4.65 4.12
N GLU A 59 9.27 -4.12 3.32
CA GLU A 59 9.60 -3.33 2.15
C GLU A 59 8.72 -2.09 2.06
N VAL A 60 9.34 -0.94 1.81
CA VAL A 60 8.66 0.34 1.61
C VAL A 60 8.25 0.47 0.15
N ILE A 61 7.00 0.12 -0.13
CA ILE A 61 6.36 0.20 -1.45
C ILE A 61 6.24 1.67 -1.92
N TRP A 62 5.93 2.57 -0.99
CA TRP A 62 5.80 4.00 -1.27
C TRP A 62 6.15 4.84 -0.05
N GLU A 63 6.91 5.93 -0.24
CA GLU A 63 7.12 6.96 0.76
C GLU A 63 6.92 8.34 0.12
N ARG A 64 6.13 9.20 0.76
CA ARG A 64 5.64 10.44 0.16
C ARG A 64 6.76 11.40 -0.27
N LYS A 65 7.83 11.54 0.49
CA LYS A 65 8.93 12.46 0.15
C LYS A 65 9.82 11.87 -0.95
N ARG A 66 10.17 10.60 -0.85
CA ARG A 66 11.00 9.83 -1.80
C ARG A 66 10.34 9.70 -3.16
N ASP A 67 9.07 9.32 -3.19
CA ASP A 67 8.33 9.00 -4.42
C ASP A 67 7.52 10.19 -4.97
N GLY A 68 7.68 11.40 -4.38
CA GLY A 68 7.16 12.63 -4.98
C GLY A 68 5.65 12.84 -4.81
N GLY A 69 5.11 12.56 -3.62
CA GLY A 69 3.71 12.80 -3.28
C GLY A 69 2.95 11.50 -3.00
N PHE A 70 1.71 11.43 -3.45
CA PHE A 70 0.86 10.25 -3.26
C PHE A 70 0.83 9.41 -4.53
N PRO A 71 0.75 8.07 -4.41
CA PRO A 71 0.77 7.21 -5.58
C PRO A 71 -0.47 7.38 -6.44
N ASP A 72 -0.29 7.29 -7.76
CA ASP A 72 -1.39 6.90 -8.63
C ASP A 72 -1.82 5.47 -8.27
N ILE A 73 -3.12 5.18 -8.34
CA ILE A 73 -3.62 3.87 -7.88
C ILE A 73 -3.15 2.72 -8.77
N LYS A 74 -2.99 2.92 -10.08
CA LYS A 74 -2.46 1.87 -10.96
C LYS A 74 -1.02 1.55 -10.59
N GLU A 75 -0.22 2.57 -10.31
CA GLU A 75 1.16 2.40 -9.86
C GLU A 75 1.25 1.65 -8.54
N LEU A 76 0.42 2.03 -7.55
CA LEU A 76 0.40 1.34 -6.27
C LEU A 76 0.04 -0.14 -6.43
N LYS A 77 -1.00 -0.45 -7.22
CA LYS A 77 -1.41 -1.84 -7.48
C LYS A 77 -0.31 -2.63 -8.18
N ARG A 78 0.39 -2.04 -9.16
CA ARG A 78 1.53 -2.71 -9.82
C ARG A 78 2.65 -3.03 -8.85
N ARG A 79 3.11 -2.08 -8.03
CA ARG A 79 4.17 -2.34 -7.04
C ARG A 79 3.78 -3.40 -6.01
N VAL A 80 2.52 -3.39 -5.56
CA VAL A 80 2.03 -4.43 -4.62
C VAL A 80 1.99 -5.79 -5.32
N ARG A 81 1.53 -5.89 -6.58
CA ARG A 81 1.54 -7.12 -7.37
C ARG A 81 2.96 -7.65 -7.54
N ASP A 82 3.88 -6.80 -7.96
CA ASP A 82 5.28 -7.17 -8.22
C ASP A 82 5.94 -7.80 -6.98
N ARG A 83 5.48 -7.44 -5.77
CA ARG A 83 5.97 -8.01 -4.52
C ARG A 83 5.17 -9.22 -4.01
N LEU A 84 3.88 -9.29 -4.32
CA LEU A 84 2.95 -10.30 -3.84
C LEU A 84 2.89 -11.54 -4.75
N ASP A 85 2.72 -11.30 -6.05
CA ASP A 85 2.54 -12.32 -7.09
C ASP A 85 2.93 -11.71 -8.45
N PRO A 86 4.23 -11.73 -8.81
CA PRO A 86 4.77 -11.06 -9.99
C PRO A 86 4.12 -11.51 -11.31
N GLU A 87 3.59 -12.73 -11.35
CA GLU A 87 3.01 -13.32 -12.57
C GLU A 87 1.53 -12.99 -12.76
N ARG A 88 0.88 -12.39 -11.75
CA ARG A 88 -0.54 -12.03 -11.81
C ARG A 88 -0.81 -10.89 -12.79
N ASP A 89 -1.71 -11.13 -13.73
CA ASP A 89 -2.25 -10.11 -14.65
C ASP A 89 -3.27 -9.20 -13.93
N LEU A 90 -3.05 -7.88 -13.96
CA LEU A 90 -3.99 -6.89 -13.41
C LEU A 90 -4.91 -6.29 -14.49
N GLY A 91 -4.91 -6.84 -15.70
CA GLY A 91 -5.80 -6.46 -16.80
C GLY A 91 -5.57 -5.03 -17.26
N HIS A 92 -6.60 -4.17 -17.17
CA HIS A 92 -6.53 -2.77 -17.61
C HIS A 92 -5.54 -1.89 -16.83
N ILE A 93 -4.96 -2.40 -15.74
CA ILE A 93 -3.94 -1.71 -14.97
C ILE A 93 -2.55 -1.88 -15.60
N ASP A 94 -2.29 -3.00 -16.27
CA ASP A 94 -1.03 -3.30 -16.95
C ASP A 94 -0.98 -2.76 -18.40
N ARG A 95 -2.05 -2.10 -18.86
CA ARG A 95 -2.16 -1.46 -20.18
C ARG A 95 -2.20 0.06 -20.12
#